data_AF-A0A947C3F1-F1
#
_entry.id   AF-A0A947C3F1-F1
#
_cell.length_a   1.000
_cell.length_b   1.000
_cell.length_c   1.000
_cell.angle_alpha   90.00
_cell.angle_beta   90.00
_cell.angle_gamma   90.00
#
_symmetry.space_group_name_H-M   'P 1'
#
loop_
_entity.id
_entity.type
_entity.pdbx_description
1 polymer ?
#
loop_
_entity_poly.entity_id
_entity_poly.type
_entity_poly.pdbx_seq_one_letter_code
_entity_poly.pdbx_strand_id
1 'polypeptide(L)'
;AKVEEPKAEVKPEETSLVKRHAIMVVGALLFGWLAHVAPADFLMHFTVFVLACFVGYHVVWNVTHALHTPLMSVTNAISGIIVVGALLQVNNENLWVYGLAVFATLIATINIVGGFVVTQRMLKMFRR
;
A
#
# COMPACT_ATOMS: atom_id res chain seq x y z
N ALA A 1 -16.97 49.01 -30.34
CA ALA A 1 -16.95 48.95 -28.87
C ALA A 1 -16.97 47.49 -28.46
N LYS A 2 -15.86 46.97 -27.92
CA LYS A 2 -15.81 45.61 -27.35
C LYS A 2 -16.21 45.78 -25.89
N VAL A 3 -17.42 45.32 -25.54
CA VAL A 3 -17.92 45.37 -24.17
C VAL A 3 -17.13 44.33 -23.39
N GLU A 4 -16.28 44.77 -22.47
CA GLU A 4 -15.67 43.87 -21.48
C GLU A 4 -16.76 43.41 -20.52
N GLU A 5 -17.00 42.11 -20.48
CA GLU A 5 -17.87 41.49 -19.47
C GLU A 5 -17.19 41.54 -18.09
N PRO A 6 -17.94 41.79 -17.00
CA PRO A 6 -17.35 41.83 -15.67
C PRO A 6 -16.96 40.42 -15.24
N LYS A 7 -15.67 40.23 -14.96
CA LYS A 7 -15.12 38.97 -14.44
C LYS A 7 -15.70 38.74 -13.03
N ALA A 8 -16.62 37.79 -12.90
CA ALA A 8 -17.19 37.42 -11.61
C ALA A 8 -16.07 36.89 -10.68
N GLU A 9 -15.79 37.62 -9.61
CA GLU A 9 -14.92 37.14 -8.52
C GLU A 9 -15.62 35.97 -7.81
N VAL A 10 -15.01 34.79 -7.87
CA VAL A 10 -15.46 33.62 -7.11
C VAL A 10 -15.12 33.86 -5.64
N LYS A 11 -16.11 34.28 -4.84
CA LYS A 11 -16.00 34.33 -3.38
C LYS A 11 -15.78 32.91 -2.83
N PRO A 12 -14.85 32.71 -1.88
CA PRO A 12 -14.68 31.40 -1.26
C PRO A 12 -15.99 31.01 -0.57
N GLU A 13 -16.54 29.84 -0.89
CA GLU A 13 -17.74 29.31 -0.24
C GLU A 13 -17.40 29.12 1.25
N GLU A 14 -17.89 30.03 2.09
CA GLU A 14 -17.68 30.03 3.53
C GLU A 14 -18.46 28.84 4.12
N THR A 15 -17.77 27.70 4.27
CA THR A 15 -18.38 26.47 4.78
C THR A 15 -19.08 26.74 6.11
N SER A 16 -20.42 26.61 6.11
CA SER A 16 -21.24 27.02 7.25
C SER A 16 -20.77 26.34 8.54
N LEU A 17 -20.78 27.12 9.64
CA LEU A 17 -20.29 26.69 10.95
C LEU A 17 -21.00 25.40 11.42
N VAL A 18 -22.28 25.24 11.06
CA VAL A 18 -23.07 24.02 11.28
C VAL A 18 -22.54 22.82 10.48
N LYS A 19 -22.19 23.01 9.21
CA LYS A 19 -21.60 21.96 8.37
C LYS A 19 -20.25 21.51 8.93
N ARG A 20 -19.44 22.42 9.47
CA ARG A 20 -18.17 22.09 10.13
C ARG A 20 -18.37 21.26 11.40
N HIS A 21 -19.31 21.66 12.28
CA HIS A 21 -19.59 20.91 13.50
C HIS A 21 -20.21 19.55 13.20
N ALA A 22 -21.10 19.47 12.19
CA ALA A 22 -21.65 18.20 11.74
C ALA A 22 -20.54 17.25 11.24
N ILE A 23 -19.60 17.73 10.43
CA ILE A 23 -18.46 16.94 9.98
C ILE A 23 -17.59 16.49 11.16
N MET A 24 -17.34 17.35 12.14
CA MET A 24 -16.55 17.00 13.33
C MET A 24 -17.25 15.95 14.20
N VAL A 25 -18.56 16.08 14.42
CA VAL A 25 -19.34 15.09 15.19
C VAL A 25 -19.36 13.75 14.48
N VAL A 26 -19.59 13.73 13.16
CA VAL A 26 -19.54 12.50 12.36
C VAL A 26 -18.14 11.87 12.43
N GLY A 27 -17.08 12.67 12.29
CA GLY A 27 -15.71 12.20 12.41
C GLY A 27 -15.40 11.60 13.79
N ALA A 28 -15.84 12.26 14.87
CA ALA A 28 -15.65 11.78 16.23
C ALA A 28 -16.41 10.47 16.50
N LEU A 29 -17.64 10.34 15.98
CA LEU A 29 -18.43 9.11 16.08
C LEU A 29 -17.77 7.96 15.31
N LEU A 30 -17.30 8.20 14.09
CA LEU A 30 -16.58 7.21 13.29
C LEU A 30 -15.28 6.76 13.97
N PHE A 31 -14.52 7.71 14.53
CA PHE A 31 -13.30 7.42 15.25
C PHE A 31 -13.57 6.62 16.54
N GLY A 32 -14.59 7.01 17.31
CA GLY A 32 -15.00 6.29 18.51
C GLY A 32 -15.49 4.88 18.21
N TRP A 33 -16.24 4.69 17.11
CA TRP A 33 -16.67 3.37 16.67
C TRP A 33 -15.49 2.49 16.23
N LEU A 34 -14.57 3.04 15.45
CA LEU A 34 -13.33 2.33 15.07
C LEU A 34 -12.50 1.94 16.30
N ALA A 35 -12.36 2.85 17.27
CA ALA A 35 -11.63 2.58 18.51
C ALA A 35 -12.30 1.47 19.35
N HIS A 36 -13.63 1.37 19.30
CA HIS A 36 -14.37 0.32 20.00
C HIS A 36 -14.21 -1.06 19.35
N VAL A 37 -14.12 -1.13 18.02
CA VAL A 37 -13.99 -2.39 17.25
C VAL A 37 -12.52 -2.83 17.12
N ALA A 38 -11.56 -1.92 17.31
CA ALA A 38 -10.15 -2.21 17.14
C ALA A 38 -9.61 -3.21 18.19
N PRO A 39 -8.95 -4.31 17.76
CA PRO A 39 -8.25 -5.22 18.66
C PRO A 39 -7.10 -4.54 19.43
N ALA A 40 -6.71 -5.07 20.59
CA ALA A 40 -5.61 -4.52 21.39
C ALA A 40 -4.27 -4.45 20.61
N ASP A 41 -4.00 -5.46 19.76
CA ASP A 41 -2.78 -5.53 18.95
C ASP A 41 -2.78 -4.56 17.75
N PHE A 42 -3.93 -3.94 17.44
CA PHE A 42 -4.05 -3.04 16.29
C PHE A 42 -3.05 -1.89 16.37
N LEU A 43 -2.92 -1.25 17.53
CA LEU A 43 -2.00 -0.12 17.70
C LEU A 43 -0.54 -0.54 17.46
N MET A 44 -0.15 -1.74 17.89
CA MET A 44 1.19 -2.27 17.66
C MET A 44 1.44 -2.55 16.17
N HIS A 45 0.54 -3.27 15.51
CA HIS A 45 0.64 -3.54 14.07
C HIS A 45 0.63 -2.25 13.23
N PHE A 46 -0.23 -1.30 13.60
CA PHE A 46 -0.31 0.00 12.93
C PHE A 46 0.97 0.81 13.11
N THR A 47 1.54 0.83 14.31
CA THR A 47 2.82 1.50 14.57
C THR A 47 3.95 0.89 13.72
N VAL A 48 4.05 -0.45 13.68
CA VAL A 48 5.05 -1.14 12.84
C VAL A 48 4.82 -0.83 11.37
N PHE A 49 3.57 -0.79 10.90
CA PHE A 49 3.23 -0.43 9.52
C PHE A 49 3.70 0.99 9.16
N VAL A 50 3.39 1.99 10.00
CA VAL A 50 3.81 3.39 9.76
C VAL A 50 5.32 3.53 9.77
N LEU A 51 6.01 2.89 10.72
CA LEU A 51 7.48 2.89 10.77
C LEU A 51 8.09 2.19 9.56
N ALA A 52 7.51 1.07 9.10
CA ALA A 52 7.95 0.38 7.89
C ALA A 52 7.80 1.25 6.63
N CYS A 53 6.71 2.04 6.52
CA CYS A 53 6.56 3.01 5.43
C CYS A 53 7.67 4.08 5.45
N PHE A 54 7.99 4.62 6.64
CA PHE A 54 9.06 5.60 6.81
C PHE A 54 10.42 5.01 6.39
N VAL A 55 10.74 3.80 6.85
CA VAL A 55 11.95 3.07 6.44
C VAL A 55 11.97 2.84 4.94
N GLY A 56 10.88 2.33 4.35
CA GLY A 56 10.78 2.05 2.92
C GLY A 56 11.00 3.28 2.04
N TYR A 57 10.44 4.43 2.45
CA TYR A 57 10.68 5.72 1.79
C TYR A 57 12.18 6.06 1.79
N HIS A 58 12.84 6.02 2.95
CA HIS A 58 14.26 6.35 3.05
C HIS A 58 15.18 5.38 2.31
N VAL A 59 14.80 4.10 2.21
CA VAL A 59 15.57 3.08 1.46
C VAL A 59 15.54 3.34 -0.05
N VAL A 60 14.43 3.84 -0.59
CA VAL A 60 14.25 4.02 -2.04
C VAL A 60 14.59 5.45 -2.51
N TRP A 61 14.64 6.43 -1.62
CA TRP A 61 14.78 7.85 -1.97
C TRP A 61 16.04 8.21 -2.77
N ASN A 62 17.16 7.52 -2.53
CA ASN A 62 18.47 7.86 -3.13
C ASN A 62 19.01 6.75 -4.05
N VAL A 63 18.16 6.03 -4.77
CA VAL A 63 18.63 5.05 -5.76
C VAL A 63 19.19 5.74 -7.00
N THR A 64 20.28 5.21 -7.55
CA THR A 64 20.84 5.69 -8.83
C THR A 64 19.81 5.53 -9.95
N HIS A 65 19.71 6.50 -10.87
CA HIS A 65 18.73 6.47 -11.97
C HIS A 65 18.79 5.18 -12.81
N ALA A 66 19.98 4.63 -13.02
CA ALA A 66 20.19 3.38 -13.74
C ALA A 66 19.57 2.15 -13.04
N LEU A 67 19.27 2.25 -11.74
CA LEU A 67 18.74 1.17 -10.92
C LEU A 67 17.22 1.21 -10.76
N HIS A 68 16.49 2.19 -11.29
CA HIS A 68 15.02 2.22 -11.15
C HIS A 68 14.32 0.99 -11.76
N THR A 69 14.78 0.52 -12.92
CA THR A 69 14.21 -0.68 -13.56
C THR A 69 14.57 -1.97 -12.78
N PRO A 70 15.85 -2.19 -12.38
CA PRO A 70 16.17 -3.27 -11.43
C PRO A 70 15.39 -3.18 -10.11
N LEU A 71 15.19 -1.99 -9.56
CA LEU A 71 14.45 -1.77 -8.33
C LEU A 71 12.99 -2.17 -8.49
N MET A 72 12.35 -1.79 -9.60
CA MET A 72 10.98 -2.22 -9.92
C MET A 72 10.90 -3.75 -9.93
N SER A 73 11.85 -4.43 -10.57
CA SER A 73 11.91 -5.90 -10.59
C SER A 73 12.09 -6.51 -9.19
N VAL A 74 12.94 -5.93 -8.34
CA VAL A 74 13.11 -6.36 -6.93
C VAL A 74 11.83 -6.19 -6.14
N THR A 75 11.15 -5.05 -6.26
CA THR A 75 9.89 -4.81 -5.54
C THR A 75 8.80 -5.81 -5.95
N ASN A 76 8.80 -6.24 -7.22
CA ASN A 76 7.93 -7.33 -7.68
C ASN A 76 8.32 -8.70 -7.11
N ALA A 77 9.60 -8.96 -6.83
CA ALA A 77 10.01 -10.20 -6.15
C ALA A 77 9.65 -10.18 -4.66
N ILE A 78 9.79 -9.02 -4.01
CA ILE A 78 9.48 -8.82 -2.58
C ILE A 78 7.97 -8.93 -2.32
N SER A 79 7.13 -8.47 -3.26
CA SER A 79 5.67 -8.62 -3.12
C SER A 79 5.22 -10.09 -3.04
N GLY A 80 6.08 -11.03 -3.44
CA GLY A 80 5.93 -12.47 -3.22
C GLY A 80 5.78 -12.89 -1.74
N ILE A 81 5.96 -11.99 -0.78
CA ILE A 81 5.67 -12.21 0.67
C ILE A 81 4.26 -12.75 0.94
N ILE A 82 3.33 -12.57 0.01
CA ILE A 82 1.99 -13.19 0.03
C ILE A 82 2.05 -14.72 0.22
N VAL A 83 3.18 -15.37 -0.13
CA VAL A 83 3.40 -16.81 0.13
C VAL A 83 3.24 -17.17 1.60
N VAL A 84 3.58 -16.28 2.53
CA VAL A 84 3.42 -16.52 3.98
C VAL A 84 1.95 -16.71 4.32
N GLY A 85 1.07 -15.86 3.78
CA GLY A 85 -0.37 -15.99 3.98
C GLY A 85 -0.94 -17.29 3.40
N ALA A 86 -0.44 -17.71 2.23
CA ALA A 86 -0.84 -18.97 1.63
C ALA A 86 -0.39 -20.17 2.48
N LEU A 87 0.87 -20.19 2.93
CA LEU A 87 1.43 -21.27 3.75
C LEU A 87 0.71 -21.44 5.09
N LEU A 88 0.23 -20.36 5.70
CA LEU A 88 -0.59 -20.44 6.91
C LEU A 88 -1.93 -21.16 6.70
N GLN A 89 -2.40 -21.27 5.45
CA GLN A 89 -3.68 -21.90 5.10
C GLN A 89 -3.53 -23.29 4.46
N VAL A 90 -2.30 -23.76 4.23
CA VAL A 90 -2.04 -25.07 3.59
C VAL A 90 -2.50 -26.27 4.44
N ASN A 91 -2.73 -26.10 5.74
CA ASN A 91 -3.25 -27.16 6.60
C ASN A 91 -4.72 -26.95 7.02
N ASN A 92 -5.50 -26.23 6.19
CA ASN A 92 -6.91 -25.98 6.49
C ASN A 92 -7.77 -27.21 6.19
N GLU A 93 -8.68 -27.58 7.10
CA GLU A 93 -9.59 -28.72 6.93
C GLU A 93 -10.61 -28.52 5.79
N ASN A 94 -10.92 -27.26 5.46
CA ASN A 94 -11.79 -26.95 4.34
C ASN A 94 -11.05 -27.12 3.01
N LEU A 95 -11.49 -28.10 2.21
CA LEU A 95 -10.87 -28.46 0.94
C LEU A 95 -10.78 -27.27 -0.05
N TRP A 96 -11.74 -26.35 -0.03
CA TRP A 96 -11.70 -25.14 -0.88
C TRP A 96 -10.58 -24.19 -0.45
N VAL A 97 -10.42 -23.98 0.85
CA VAL A 97 -9.37 -23.12 1.39
C VAL A 97 -8.01 -23.75 1.16
N TYR A 98 -7.88 -25.05 1.40
CA TYR A 98 -6.68 -25.82 1.08
C TYR A 98 -6.29 -25.70 -0.40
N GLY A 99 -7.25 -25.94 -1.31
CA GLY A 99 -7.01 -25.85 -2.75
C GLY A 99 -6.55 -24.45 -3.18
N LEU A 100 -7.18 -23.40 -2.64
CA LEU A 100 -6.78 -22.02 -2.87
C LEU A 100 -5.40 -21.71 -2.29
N ALA A 101 -5.06 -22.24 -1.12
CA ALA A 101 -3.76 -22.05 -0.48
C ALA A 101 -2.63 -22.68 -1.30
N VAL A 102 -2.83 -23.90 -1.82
CA VAL A 102 -1.88 -24.57 -2.71
C VAL A 102 -1.68 -23.77 -4.00
N PHE A 103 -2.78 -23.32 -4.62
CA PHE A 103 -2.71 -22.53 -5.84
C PHE A 103 -2.04 -21.15 -5.62
N ALA A 104 -2.38 -20.47 -4.53
CA ALA A 104 -1.76 -19.21 -4.14
C ALA A 104 -0.25 -19.39 -3.87
N THR A 105 0.15 -20.48 -3.23
CA THR A 105 1.56 -20.82 -2.99
C THR A 105 2.31 -21.01 -4.31
N LEU A 106 1.70 -21.69 -5.29
CA LEU A 106 2.28 -21.88 -6.62
C LEU A 106 2.49 -20.53 -7.34
N ILE A 107 1.47 -19.67 -7.38
CA ILE A 107 1.57 -18.34 -8.02
C ILE A 107 2.61 -17.47 -7.30
N ALA A 108 2.59 -17.44 -5.97
CA ALA A 108 3.55 -16.67 -5.19
C ALA A 108 4.98 -17.14 -5.45
N THR A 109 5.20 -18.45 -5.57
CA THR A 109 6.52 -19.00 -5.92
C THR A 109 6.98 -18.55 -7.30
N ILE A 110 6.09 -18.53 -8.30
CA ILE A 110 6.43 -18.02 -9.64
C ILE A 110 6.83 -16.54 -9.58
N ASN A 111 6.12 -15.73 -8.80
CA ASN A 111 6.44 -14.32 -8.61
C ASN A 111 7.82 -14.13 -7.94
N ILE A 112 8.11 -14.87 -6.86
CA ILE A 112 9.41 -14.85 -6.16
C ILE A 112 10.54 -15.24 -7.12
N VAL A 113 10.45 -16.43 -7.73
CA VAL A 113 11.52 -16.97 -8.57
C VAL A 113 11.70 -16.11 -9.82
N GLY A 114 10.61 -15.75 -10.51
CA GLY A 114 10.65 -14.91 -11.69
C GLY A 114 11.23 -13.52 -11.40
N GLY A 115 10.78 -12.88 -10.33
CA GLY A 115 11.26 -11.57 -9.90
C GLY A 115 12.75 -11.56 -9.56
N PHE A 116 13.23 -12.55 -8.80
CA PHE A 116 14.66 -12.63 -8.44
C PHE A 116 15.55 -13.00 -9.64
N VAL A 117 15.12 -13.91 -10.52
CA VAL A 117 15.89 -14.29 -11.72
C VAL A 117 16.03 -13.10 -12.68
N VAL A 118 14.94 -12.36 -12.92
CA VAL A 118 14.97 -11.17 -13.80
C VAL A 118 15.87 -10.09 -13.19
N THR A 119 15.71 -9.83 -11.89
CA THR A 119 16.58 -8.89 -11.17
C THR A 119 18.05 -9.27 -11.30
N GLN A 120 18.39 -10.54 -11.08
CA GLN A 120 19.78 -11.01 -11.16
C GLN A 120 20.35 -10.79 -12.57
N ARG A 121 19.56 -11.07 -13.62
CA ARG A 121 19.96 -10.80 -15.01
C ARG A 121 20.19 -9.31 -15.24
N MET A 122 19.32 -8.45 -14.72
CA MET A 122 19.46 -7.00 -14.82
C MET A 122 20.72 -6.50 -14.12
N LEU A 123 20.96 -6.92 -12.88
CA LEU A 123 22.13 -6.50 -12.10
C LEU A 123 23.44 -7.02 -12.68
N LYS A 124 23.44 -8.19 -13.33
CA LYS A 124 24.63 -8.74 -14.00
C LYS A 124 25.11 -7.83 -15.13
N MET A 125 24.24 -7.06 -15.77
CA MET A 125 24.61 -6.11 -16.84
C MET A 125 25.38 -4.89 -16.32
N PHE A 126 25.36 -4.62 -15.01
CA PHE A 126 26.11 -3.53 -14.38
C PHE A 126 27.47 -3.95 -13.84
N ARG A 127 27.76 -5.27 -13.81
CA ARG A 127 29.06 -5.79 -13.39
C ARG A 127 30.01 -5.76 -14.58
N ARG A 128 30.98 -4.85 -14.55
CA ARG A 128 32.24 -4.99 -15.29
C ARG A 128 33.18 -5.90 -14.51
#